data_AF-E3N484-F1
#
_entry.id   AF-E3N484-F1
#
_cell.length_a   1.000
_cell.length_b   1.000
_cell.length_c   1.000
_cell.angle_alpha   90.00
_cell.angle_beta   90.00
_cell.angle_gamma   90.00
#
_symmetry.space_group_name_H-M   'P 1'
#
loop_
_entity.id
_entity.type
_entity.pdbx_description
1 polymer ?
#
loop_
_entity_poly.entity_id
_entity_poly.type
_entity_poly.pdbx_seq_one_letter_code
_entity_poly.pdbx_strand_id
1 'polypeptide(L)'
;MAHRPLPIQQFPDMALMKIFGLMKPLDVVFMTQTSSKMKTIIRKNSRTRPISMMLISDAKGSYVSIMWGESVNTYIELIVSRTPCGYVDHKDGLKFHPKLFGCITYCTGLYSGYCAIIDFLNELYFIDSFSIDCHWKTQKEMKSIVQYAKTVGLKLDYVRLIGSLTCKSENKEMLNECKEAGTVYLQASEICDFNDLQVDRLTLEHPKNFGVNHLLTTLRCKSVILLDAYLPPDELNEFLHVWKNGNDTFGYFELDRDYDLRSVIGGLEATSVESVVLDGRRVQKFLPYKCYRFNKADGTRALVYCLHFKFIVRIEK
;
A
#
# COMPACT_ATOMS: atom_id res chain seq x y z
N MET A 1 13.75 -34.73 35.36
CA MET A 1 12.65 -35.50 34.75
C MET A 1 12.71 -35.31 33.25
N ALA A 2 12.72 -36.38 32.44
CA ALA A 2 12.70 -36.26 30.99
C ALA A 2 11.29 -35.88 30.54
N HIS A 3 11.12 -34.66 30.02
CA HIS A 3 9.85 -34.23 29.45
C HIS A 3 9.55 -35.07 28.20
N ARG A 4 8.41 -35.77 28.19
CA ARG A 4 7.92 -36.43 26.97
C ARG A 4 7.72 -35.35 25.89
N PRO A 5 8.20 -35.56 24.66
CA PRO A 5 8.00 -34.60 23.58
C PRO A 5 6.50 -34.43 23.31
N LEU A 6 6.08 -33.21 22.99
CA LEU A 6 4.69 -32.93 22.59
C LEU A 6 4.33 -33.84 21.41
N PRO A 7 3.13 -34.47 21.38
CA PRO A 7 2.73 -35.40 20.32
C PRO A 7 2.93 -34.82 18.91
N ILE A 8 2.66 -33.53 18.74
CA ILE A 8 2.82 -32.82 17.46
C ILE A 8 4.27 -32.88 16.93
N GLN A 9 5.28 -32.97 17.81
CA GLN A 9 6.69 -33.05 17.41
C GLN A 9 7.09 -34.41 16.81
N GLN A 10 6.20 -35.39 16.82
CA GLN A 10 6.43 -36.73 16.25
C GLN A 10 5.88 -36.86 14.84
N PHE A 11 5.10 -35.88 14.36
CA PHE A 11 4.57 -35.92 13.01
C PHE A 11 5.68 -35.70 11.96
N PRO A 12 5.57 -36.33 10.78
CA PRO A 12 6.48 -36.05 9.67
C PRO A 12 6.27 -34.63 9.14
N ASP A 13 7.33 -34.05 8.55
CA ASP A 13 7.33 -32.67 8.03
C ASP A 13 6.12 -32.38 7.13
N MET A 14 5.75 -33.30 6.23
CA MET A 14 4.58 -33.10 5.36
C MET A 14 3.26 -32.94 6.12
N ALA A 15 3.07 -33.65 7.22
CA ALA A 15 1.88 -33.50 8.06
C ALA A 15 1.93 -32.17 8.82
N LEU A 16 3.11 -31.78 9.32
CA LEU A 16 3.33 -30.51 10.00
C LEU A 16 3.08 -29.31 9.09
N MET A 17 3.57 -29.34 7.84
CA MET A 17 3.26 -28.29 6.85
C MET A 17 1.75 -28.14 6.63
N LYS A 18 1.01 -29.25 6.57
CA LYS A 18 -0.46 -29.22 6.44
C LYS A 18 -1.14 -28.66 7.69
N ILE A 19 -0.70 -29.08 8.87
CA ILE A 19 -1.25 -28.61 10.15
C ILE A 19 -1.02 -27.11 10.31
N PHE A 20 0.22 -26.65 10.14
CA PHE A 20 0.54 -25.21 10.23
C PHE A 20 -0.13 -24.41 9.12
N GLY A 21 -0.36 -25.03 7.97
CA GLY A 21 -1.19 -24.47 6.92
C GLY A 21 -2.66 -24.30 7.28
N LEU A 22 -3.18 -24.90 8.35
CA LEU A 22 -4.57 -24.73 8.76
C LEU A 22 -4.72 -23.82 9.99
N MET A 23 -3.62 -23.54 10.68
CA MET A 23 -3.59 -22.69 11.86
C MET A 23 -3.55 -21.21 11.49
N LYS A 24 -4.20 -20.36 12.28
CA LYS A 24 -4.10 -18.91 12.08
C LYS A 24 -2.64 -18.47 12.30
N PRO A 25 -2.18 -17.38 11.64
CA PRO A 25 -0.80 -16.92 11.80
C PRO A 25 -0.40 -16.69 13.25
N LEU A 26 -1.30 -16.14 14.10
CA LEU A 26 -1.00 -15.96 15.51
C LEU A 26 -0.89 -17.26 16.30
N ASP A 27 -1.68 -18.29 15.99
CA ASP A 27 -1.58 -19.57 16.68
C ASP A 27 -0.20 -20.20 16.42
N VAL A 28 0.30 -20.07 15.18
CA VAL A 28 1.66 -20.46 14.82
C VAL A 28 2.69 -19.63 15.60
N VAL A 29 2.52 -18.30 15.69
CA VAL A 29 3.39 -17.43 16.50
C VAL A 29 3.41 -17.89 17.97
N PHE A 30 2.27 -18.16 18.59
CA PHE A 30 2.22 -18.64 19.98
C PHE A 30 2.88 -20.00 20.14
N MET A 31 2.73 -20.92 19.17
CA MET A 31 3.42 -22.21 19.24
C MET A 31 4.94 -22.06 19.23
N THR A 32 5.51 -21.06 18.54
CA THR A 32 6.97 -20.83 18.59
C THR A 32 7.49 -20.49 20.00
N GLN A 33 6.62 -19.97 20.87
CA GLN A 33 6.97 -19.61 22.25
C GLN A 33 6.89 -20.80 23.23
N THR A 34 6.44 -21.98 22.78
CA THR A 34 6.30 -23.18 23.64
C THR A 34 7.63 -23.87 23.93
N SER A 35 8.55 -23.92 22.96
CA SER A 35 9.89 -24.49 23.10
C SER A 35 10.76 -24.14 21.91
N SER A 36 12.09 -24.12 22.11
CA SER A 36 13.07 -23.95 21.03
C SER A 36 12.90 -25.00 19.92
N LYS A 37 12.62 -26.26 20.30
CA LYS A 37 12.35 -27.35 19.35
C LYS A 37 11.11 -27.07 18.49
N MET A 38 10.02 -26.57 19.08
CA MET A 38 8.82 -26.19 18.33
C MET A 38 9.11 -25.04 17.36
N LYS A 39 9.84 -24.01 17.83
CA LYS A 39 10.26 -22.90 16.97
C LYS A 39 11.02 -23.40 15.74
N THR A 40 11.99 -24.30 15.92
CA THR A 40 12.75 -24.89 14.80
C THR A 40 11.86 -25.67 13.83
N ILE A 41 10.91 -26.46 14.35
CA ILE A 41 9.95 -27.21 13.53
C ILE A 41 9.07 -26.28 12.70
N ILE A 42 8.54 -25.22 13.32
CA ILE A 42 7.70 -24.24 12.64
C ILE A 42 8.50 -23.53 11.56
N ARG A 43 9.67 -22.96 11.87
CA ARG A 43 10.55 -22.28 10.90
C ARG A 43 10.78 -23.08 9.63
N LYS A 44 10.99 -24.40 9.76
CA LYS A 44 11.22 -25.30 8.63
C LYS A 44 9.97 -25.49 7.76
N ASN A 45 8.78 -25.45 8.35
CA ASN A 45 7.54 -25.91 7.72
C ASN A 45 6.53 -24.79 7.39
N SER A 46 6.65 -23.59 7.99
CA SER A 46 5.69 -22.48 7.83
C SER A 46 5.96 -21.57 6.63
N ARG A 47 7.17 -21.59 6.05
CA ARG A 47 7.54 -20.75 4.89
C ARG A 47 6.82 -21.11 3.59
N THR A 48 6.06 -22.20 3.57
CA THR A 48 5.31 -22.66 2.39
C THR A 48 4.11 -21.78 2.06
N ARG A 49 3.75 -20.84 2.93
CA ARG A 49 2.60 -19.96 2.74
C ARG A 49 2.99 -18.49 2.73
N PRO A 50 2.59 -17.75 1.69
CA PRO A 50 2.74 -16.32 1.67
C PRO A 50 1.86 -15.66 2.74
N ILE A 51 2.40 -14.62 3.38
CA ILE A 51 1.63 -13.66 4.17
C ILE A 51 1.88 -12.26 3.62
N SER A 52 0.87 -11.41 3.75
CA SER A 52 1.04 -9.99 3.54
C SER A 52 1.14 -9.29 4.89
N MET A 53 2.10 -8.38 5.01
CA MET A 53 2.39 -7.66 6.24
C MET A 53 2.12 -6.17 6.04
N MET A 54 1.46 -5.53 6.99
CA MET A 54 1.28 -4.08 7.00
C MET A 54 1.71 -3.50 8.35
N LEU A 55 2.63 -2.53 8.32
CA LEU A 55 3.01 -1.78 9.51
C LEU A 55 2.09 -0.55 9.63
N ILE A 56 1.45 -0.38 10.78
CA ILE A 56 0.46 0.68 10.99
C ILE A 56 0.91 1.55 12.15
N SER A 57 1.11 2.84 11.93
CA SER A 57 1.45 3.80 12.99
C SER A 57 0.56 5.03 12.89
N ASP A 58 -0.45 5.10 13.76
CA ASP A 58 -1.49 6.12 13.73
C ASP A 58 -1.78 6.70 15.12
N ALA A 59 -2.88 7.45 15.25
CA ALA A 59 -3.31 8.03 16.52
C ALA A 59 -3.78 6.99 17.54
N LYS A 60 -4.15 5.78 17.11
CA LYS A 60 -4.61 4.69 17.99
C LYS A 60 -3.42 3.92 18.56
N GLY A 61 -2.32 3.83 17.82
CA GLY A 61 -1.11 3.20 18.30
C GLY A 61 -0.17 2.75 17.18
N SER A 62 0.59 1.70 17.46
CA SER A 62 1.51 1.08 16.52
C SER A 62 1.25 -0.42 16.46
N TYR A 63 1.10 -0.95 15.25
CA TYR A 63 0.63 -2.31 15.01
C TYR A 63 1.33 -2.93 13.81
N VAL A 64 1.44 -4.26 13.80
CA VAL A 64 1.67 -5.05 12.59
C VAL A 64 0.41 -5.84 12.28
N SER A 65 -0.19 -5.59 11.13
CA SER A 65 -1.24 -6.44 10.58
C SER A 65 -0.61 -7.56 9.77
N ILE A 66 -1.04 -8.79 10.03
CA ILE A 66 -0.68 -9.97 9.25
C ILE A 66 -1.95 -10.45 8.55
N MET A 67 -1.91 -10.43 7.23
CA MET A 67 -2.97 -10.93 6.36
C MET A 67 -2.58 -12.29 5.81
N TRP A 68 -3.54 -13.21 5.86
CA TRP A 68 -3.42 -14.53 5.28
C TRP A 68 -4.56 -14.80 4.29
N GLY A 69 -4.18 -14.98 3.02
CA GLY A 69 -5.14 -15.10 1.92
C GLY A 69 -6.07 -13.88 1.86
N GLU A 70 -7.31 -14.09 1.41
CA GLU A 70 -8.29 -13.02 1.23
C GLU A 70 -9.09 -12.67 2.50
N SER A 71 -8.88 -13.34 3.65
CA SER A 71 -9.94 -13.34 4.69
C SER A 71 -9.49 -13.30 6.15
N VAL A 72 -8.23 -13.58 6.50
CA VAL A 72 -7.83 -13.60 7.91
C VAL A 72 -6.86 -12.46 8.19
N ASN A 73 -7.38 -11.42 8.83
CA ASN A 73 -6.57 -10.32 9.36
C ASN A 73 -6.27 -10.59 10.83
N THR A 74 -5.01 -10.45 11.24
CA THR A 74 -4.65 -10.52 12.65
C THR A 74 -3.62 -9.46 13.00
N TYR A 75 -3.76 -8.88 14.19
CA TYR A 75 -2.98 -7.74 14.63
C TYR A 75 -1.99 -8.10 15.73
N ILE A 76 -0.78 -7.56 15.61
CA ILE A 76 0.24 -7.51 16.66
C ILE A 76 0.35 -6.06 17.08
N GLU A 77 -0.06 -5.72 18.29
CA GLU A 77 0.11 -4.39 18.85
C GLU A 77 1.49 -4.23 19.49
N LEU A 78 2.15 -3.12 19.19
CA LEU A 78 3.43 -2.73 19.79
C LEU A 78 3.17 -1.73 20.91
N ILE A 79 3.53 -2.12 22.14
CA ILE A 79 3.52 -1.21 23.29
C ILE A 79 4.95 -0.77 23.58
N VAL A 80 5.24 0.49 23.31
CA VAL A 80 6.52 1.13 23.68
C VAL A 80 6.49 1.42 25.17
N SER A 81 7.17 0.61 25.97
CA SER A 81 7.29 0.85 27.40
C SER A 81 8.56 1.65 27.68
N ARG A 82 8.42 2.80 28.36
CA ARG A 82 9.55 3.58 28.89
C ARG A 82 10.00 3.10 30.27
N THR A 83 9.21 2.25 30.94
CA THR A 83 9.49 1.73 32.27
C THR A 83 9.90 0.25 32.23
N PRO A 84 10.88 -0.19 33.04
CA PRO A 84 11.38 -1.58 33.10
C PRO A 84 10.41 -2.64 33.64
N CYS A 85 9.10 -2.44 33.57
CA CYS A 85 8.14 -3.35 34.19
C CYS A 85 7.91 -4.56 33.27
N GLY A 86 8.79 -5.56 33.36
CA GLY A 86 8.63 -6.85 32.65
C GLY A 86 9.46 -6.98 31.37
N TYR A 87 10.70 -6.47 31.39
CA TYR A 87 11.66 -6.58 30.28
C TYR A 87 11.67 -7.96 29.63
N VAL A 88 11.77 -7.93 28.30
CA VAL A 88 12.46 -8.94 27.55
C VAL A 88 13.59 -8.19 26.85
N ASP A 89 14.81 -8.34 27.36
CA ASP A 89 16.02 -7.90 26.67
C ASP A 89 16.02 -8.54 25.28
N HIS A 90 16.61 -7.90 24.26
CA HIS A 90 16.71 -8.47 22.90
C HIS A 90 17.35 -9.87 22.90
N LYS A 91 18.05 -10.24 23.98
CA LYS A 91 18.63 -11.56 24.26
C LYS A 91 17.61 -12.67 24.57
N ASP A 92 16.43 -12.34 25.10
CA ASP A 92 15.42 -13.32 25.52
C ASP A 92 14.36 -13.61 24.42
N GLY A 93 14.49 -12.98 23.25
CA GLY A 93 13.61 -13.16 22.08
C GLY A 93 12.28 -12.41 22.19
N LEU A 94 11.60 -12.18 21.06
CA LEU A 94 10.31 -11.48 21.06
C LEU A 94 9.24 -12.32 21.80
N LYS A 95 8.54 -11.72 22.77
CA LYS A 95 7.42 -12.36 23.48
C LYS A 95 6.11 -11.73 23.06
N PHE A 96 5.14 -12.57 22.76
CA PHE A 96 3.79 -12.13 22.40
C PHE A 96 2.81 -12.59 23.46
N HIS A 97 1.99 -11.66 23.93
CA HIS A 97 0.93 -11.90 24.89
C HIS A 97 -0.43 -11.91 24.20
N PRO A 98 -1.33 -12.87 24.51
CA PRO A 98 -2.64 -12.93 23.89
C PRO A 98 -3.49 -11.71 24.23
N LYS A 99 -4.23 -11.21 23.23
CA LYS A 99 -5.27 -10.16 23.35
C LYS A 99 -6.54 -10.69 22.69
N LEU A 100 -7.72 -10.19 23.09
CA LEU A 100 -9.01 -10.60 22.53
C LEU A 100 -9.05 -10.56 20.99
N PHE A 101 -8.38 -9.58 20.38
CA PHE A 101 -8.32 -9.37 18.93
C PHE A 101 -6.87 -9.25 18.42
N GLY A 102 -6.00 -10.17 18.82
CA GLY A 102 -4.63 -10.22 18.34
C GLY A 102 -3.61 -10.62 19.41
N CYS A 103 -2.44 -10.02 19.37
CA CYS A 103 -1.45 -10.13 20.43
C CYS A 103 -0.76 -8.79 20.69
N ILE A 104 -0.07 -8.71 21.82
CA ILE A 104 0.72 -7.55 22.23
C ILE A 104 2.17 -7.99 22.40
N THR A 105 3.11 -7.15 21.96
CA THR A 105 4.52 -7.25 22.32
C THR A 105 4.99 -5.93 22.92
N TYR A 106 5.90 -6.01 23.89
CA TYR A 106 6.51 -4.85 24.52
C TYR A 106 7.87 -4.58 23.89
N CYS A 107 8.18 -3.32 23.60
CA CYS A 107 9.46 -2.92 23.03
C CYS A 107 10.01 -1.64 23.67
N THR A 108 11.33 -1.45 23.54
CA THR A 108 12.05 -0.25 24.05
C THR A 108 11.86 0.97 23.15
N GLY A 109 11.52 0.76 21.88
CA GLY A 109 11.27 1.81 20.91
C GLY A 109 10.48 1.28 19.70
N LEU A 110 9.89 2.21 18.95
CA LEU A 110 9.12 1.85 17.74
C LEU A 110 10.01 1.18 16.69
N TYR A 111 11.14 1.81 16.36
CA TYR A 111 12.09 1.27 15.38
C TYR A 111 12.54 -0.15 15.75
N SER A 112 13.06 -0.35 16.97
CA SER A 112 13.54 -1.66 17.42
C SER A 112 12.43 -2.71 17.50
N GLY A 113 11.21 -2.30 17.91
CA GLY A 113 10.04 -3.17 17.94
C GLY A 113 9.63 -3.65 16.56
N TYR A 114 9.49 -2.73 15.58
CA TYR A 114 9.15 -3.09 14.21
C TYR A 114 10.22 -3.98 13.56
N CYS A 115 11.50 -3.61 13.68
CA CYS A 115 12.60 -4.41 13.13
C CYS A 115 12.59 -5.84 13.69
N ALA A 116 12.41 -6.00 15.00
CA ALA A 116 12.39 -7.31 15.61
C ALA A 116 11.16 -8.16 15.20
N ILE A 117 10.00 -7.53 14.97
CA ILE A 117 8.82 -8.23 14.41
C ILE A 117 9.06 -8.60 12.95
N ILE A 118 9.64 -7.71 12.14
CA ILE A 118 9.99 -7.99 10.74
C ILE A 118 10.92 -9.20 10.68
N ASP A 119 12.01 -9.21 11.45
CA ASP A 119 12.94 -10.35 11.50
C ASP A 119 12.23 -11.64 11.91
N PHE A 120 11.43 -11.58 12.98
CA PHE A 120 10.71 -12.73 13.49
C PHE A 120 9.72 -13.30 12.46
N LEU A 121 8.96 -12.46 11.77
CA LEU A 121 7.98 -12.89 10.79
C LEU A 121 8.66 -13.35 9.48
N ASN A 122 9.72 -12.68 9.05
CA ASN A 122 10.50 -13.07 7.87
C ASN A 122 11.28 -14.38 8.08
N GLU A 123 11.59 -14.70 9.33
CA GLU A 123 12.13 -16.00 9.72
C GLU A 123 11.10 -17.13 9.56
N LEU A 124 9.84 -16.86 9.92
CA LEU A 124 8.76 -17.87 9.97
C LEU A 124 8.02 -18.03 8.63
N TYR A 125 7.77 -16.94 7.93
CA TYR A 125 6.89 -16.91 6.77
C TYR A 125 7.63 -16.45 5.52
N PHE A 126 7.04 -16.76 4.36
CA PHE A 126 7.37 -16.05 3.13
C PHE A 126 6.48 -14.79 3.10
N ILE A 127 7.08 -13.60 3.11
CA ILE A 127 6.33 -12.35 3.04
C ILE A 127 6.22 -11.96 1.57
N ASP A 128 5.01 -12.03 1.00
CA ASP A 128 4.78 -11.75 -0.42
C ASP A 128 4.53 -10.27 -0.70
N SER A 129 3.92 -9.58 0.25
CA SER A 129 3.60 -8.16 0.21
C SER A 129 3.96 -7.52 1.55
N PHE A 130 4.68 -6.40 1.47
CA PHE A 130 5.02 -5.57 2.62
C PHE A 130 4.47 -4.17 2.40
N SER A 131 3.69 -3.68 3.36
CA SER A 131 2.95 -2.44 3.27
C SER A 131 3.15 -1.57 4.51
N ILE A 132 2.93 -0.27 4.37
CA ILE A 132 2.95 0.67 5.49
C ILE A 132 1.73 1.59 5.45
N ASP A 133 1.18 1.89 6.62
CA ASP A 133 0.18 2.92 6.85
C ASP A 133 0.66 3.78 8.02
N CYS A 134 1.10 5.00 7.74
CA CYS A 134 1.68 5.86 8.78
C CYS A 134 1.18 7.29 8.73
N HIS A 135 0.98 7.82 9.92
CA HIS A 135 0.62 9.21 10.14
C HIS A 135 1.88 10.10 10.13
N TRP A 136 1.72 11.38 9.76
CA TRP A 136 2.84 12.32 9.57
C TRP A 136 3.81 12.43 10.75
N LYS A 137 3.30 12.22 11.97
CA LYS A 137 4.09 12.30 13.21
C LYS A 137 5.14 11.21 13.34
N THR A 138 4.97 10.08 12.66
CA THR A 138 5.85 8.90 12.77
C THR A 138 6.60 8.60 11.47
N GLN A 139 6.54 9.50 10.48
CA GLN A 139 7.18 9.32 9.18
C GLN A 139 8.69 9.17 9.28
N LYS A 140 9.33 9.90 10.20
CA LYS A 140 10.79 9.80 10.40
C LYS A 140 11.20 8.42 10.89
N GLU A 141 10.52 7.86 11.89
CA GLU A 141 10.79 6.49 12.32
C GLU A 141 10.42 5.48 11.22
N MET A 142 9.28 5.68 10.56
CA MET A 142 8.80 4.76 9.53
C MET A 142 9.74 4.71 8.32
N LYS A 143 10.35 5.84 7.93
CA LYS A 143 11.40 5.90 6.92
C LYS A 143 12.54 4.94 7.25
N SER A 144 13.08 5.02 8.48
CA SER A 144 14.16 4.13 8.92
C SER A 144 13.73 2.66 8.93
N ILE A 145 12.47 2.38 9.28
CA ILE A 145 11.92 1.01 9.25
C ILE A 145 11.78 0.49 7.82
N VAL A 146 11.34 1.32 6.87
CA VAL A 146 11.26 0.97 5.45
C VAL A 146 12.65 0.69 4.88
N GLN A 147 13.64 1.54 5.20
CA GLN A 147 15.02 1.32 4.80
C GLN A 147 15.52 -0.03 5.31
N TYR A 148 15.24 -0.35 6.57
CA TYR A 148 15.57 -1.66 7.15
C TYR A 148 14.81 -2.82 6.49
N ALA A 149 13.51 -2.68 6.21
CA ALA A 149 12.73 -3.72 5.52
C ALA A 149 13.34 -4.07 4.15
N LYS A 150 13.84 -3.06 3.42
CA LYS A 150 14.57 -3.25 2.16
C LYS A 150 15.88 -4.03 2.36
N THR A 151 16.65 -3.76 3.43
CA THR A 151 17.92 -4.49 3.67
C THR A 151 17.70 -5.97 3.98
N VAL A 152 16.55 -6.35 4.52
CA VAL A 152 16.16 -7.76 4.74
C VAL A 152 15.41 -8.37 3.54
N GLY A 153 15.37 -7.67 2.40
CA GLY A 153 14.87 -8.17 1.12
C GLY A 153 13.36 -8.03 0.90
N LEU A 154 12.64 -7.27 1.73
CA LEU A 154 11.22 -7.02 1.53
C LEU A 154 11.00 -5.93 0.47
N LYS A 155 9.99 -6.15 -0.38
CA LYS A 155 9.56 -5.19 -1.40
C LYS A 155 8.31 -4.47 -0.93
N LEU A 156 8.34 -3.15 -1.03
CA LEU A 156 7.22 -2.29 -0.65
C LEU A 156 6.12 -2.39 -1.71
N ASP A 157 4.92 -2.78 -1.31
CA ASP A 157 3.78 -2.97 -2.20
C ASP A 157 2.81 -1.79 -2.08
N TYR A 158 2.40 -1.46 -0.85
CA TYR A 158 1.49 -0.35 -0.58
C TYR A 158 2.02 0.60 0.49
N VAL A 159 1.85 1.89 0.24
CA VAL A 159 2.20 2.97 1.17
C VAL A 159 1.01 3.88 1.36
N ARG A 160 0.64 4.13 2.62
CA ARG A 160 -0.29 5.19 3.01
C ARG A 160 0.39 6.18 3.92
N LEU A 161 0.44 7.45 3.49
CA LEU A 161 0.97 8.56 4.27
C LEU A 161 -0.19 9.52 4.61
N ILE A 162 -0.49 9.64 5.90
CA ILE A 162 -1.64 10.40 6.39
C ILE A 162 -1.21 11.69 7.09
N GLY A 163 -1.87 12.81 6.73
CA GLY A 163 -1.79 14.09 7.43
C GLY A 163 -1.02 15.18 6.68
N SER A 164 -0.54 16.22 7.37
CA SER A 164 -0.01 17.44 6.72
C SER A 164 1.36 17.22 6.05
N LEU A 165 1.35 16.58 4.89
CA LEU A 165 2.51 16.33 4.05
C LEU A 165 2.95 17.62 3.34
N THR A 166 3.77 18.43 4.02
CA THR A 166 4.42 19.63 3.47
C THR A 166 5.59 19.31 2.52
N CYS A 167 6.04 20.27 1.72
CA CYS A 167 7.26 20.18 0.90
C CYS A 167 8.59 20.14 1.69
N LYS A 168 8.56 19.96 3.02
CA LYS A 168 9.76 19.84 3.87
C LYS A 168 10.62 18.63 3.48
N SER A 169 11.91 18.70 3.77
CA SER A 169 12.90 17.68 3.41
C SER A 169 12.52 16.27 3.90
N GLU A 170 12.01 16.16 5.12
CA GLU A 170 11.64 14.86 5.73
C GLU A 170 10.54 14.13 4.94
N ASN A 171 9.54 14.87 4.45
CA ASN A 171 8.45 14.29 3.66
C ASN A 171 8.92 13.88 2.26
N LYS A 172 9.81 14.68 1.66
CA LYS A 172 10.46 14.32 0.39
C LYS A 172 11.35 13.09 0.55
N GLU A 173 12.08 12.99 1.64
CA GLU A 173 12.91 11.82 1.97
C GLU A 173 12.07 10.56 2.15
N MET A 174 10.92 10.66 2.85
CA MET A 174 10.00 9.53 2.97
C MET A 174 9.40 9.14 1.61
N LEU A 175 8.99 10.11 0.79
CA LEU A 175 8.47 9.85 -0.55
C LEU A 175 9.52 9.18 -1.46
N ASN A 176 10.79 9.56 -1.31
CA ASN A 176 11.91 8.91 -2.00
C ASN A 176 12.06 7.44 -1.63
N GLU A 177 11.74 7.05 -0.39
CA GLU A 177 11.71 5.64 -0.01
C GLU A 177 10.55 4.87 -0.65
N CYS A 178 9.53 5.57 -1.15
CA CYS A 178 8.32 4.99 -1.73
C CYS A 178 8.38 4.83 -3.26
N LYS A 179 9.50 5.21 -3.91
CA LYS A 179 9.63 5.18 -5.38
C LYS A 179 9.38 3.82 -6.03
N GLU A 180 9.68 2.75 -5.31
CA GLU A 180 9.54 1.38 -5.79
C GLU A 180 8.24 0.72 -5.33
N ALA A 181 7.35 1.47 -4.67
CA ALA A 181 6.07 0.93 -4.21
C ALA A 181 5.13 0.65 -5.39
N GLY A 182 4.33 -0.41 -5.31
CA GLY A 182 3.24 -0.63 -6.26
C GLY A 182 2.21 0.50 -6.18
N THR A 183 1.74 0.81 -4.97
CA THR A 183 0.73 1.84 -4.73
C THR A 183 1.17 2.82 -3.64
N VAL A 184 0.96 4.11 -3.89
CA VAL A 184 1.17 5.18 -2.92
C VAL A 184 -0.12 5.97 -2.75
N TYR A 185 -0.54 6.15 -1.50
CA TYR A 185 -1.67 6.98 -1.11
C TYR A 185 -1.19 8.10 -0.19
N LEU A 186 -1.50 9.34 -0.55
CA LEU A 186 -1.16 10.54 0.22
C LEU A 186 -2.44 11.30 0.58
N GLN A 187 -2.69 11.51 1.86
CA GLN A 187 -3.80 12.36 2.33
C GLN A 187 -3.29 13.76 2.69
N ALA A 188 -4.06 14.80 2.38
CA ALA A 188 -3.82 16.21 2.74
C ALA A 188 -2.44 16.73 2.32
N SER A 189 -2.00 16.34 1.13
CA SER A 189 -0.68 16.65 0.61
C SER A 189 -0.56 18.08 0.09
N GLU A 190 0.45 18.80 0.58
CA GLU A 190 1.00 20.02 -0.01
C GLU A 190 2.25 19.70 -0.86
N ILE A 191 2.54 18.43 -1.10
CA ILE A 191 3.60 18.01 -2.03
C ILE A 191 3.13 18.31 -3.44
N CYS A 192 3.94 19.08 -4.14
CA CYS A 192 3.64 19.62 -5.47
C CYS A 192 4.49 18.98 -6.59
N ASP A 193 5.46 18.13 -6.24
CA ASP A 193 6.42 17.56 -7.20
C ASP A 193 6.49 16.04 -7.03
N PHE A 194 6.04 15.32 -8.06
CA PHE A 194 6.01 13.87 -8.16
C PHE A 194 6.89 13.32 -9.29
N ASN A 195 7.74 14.16 -9.91
CA ASN A 195 8.55 13.75 -11.06
C ASN A 195 9.45 12.54 -10.76
N ASP A 196 9.81 12.40 -9.49
CA ASP A 196 10.69 11.36 -8.99
C ASP A 196 9.96 10.08 -8.59
N LEU A 197 8.62 10.07 -8.63
CA LEU A 197 7.77 8.97 -8.21
C LEU A 197 7.30 8.15 -9.44
N GLN A 198 7.68 6.88 -9.50
CA GLN A 198 7.36 5.96 -10.59
C GLN A 198 6.62 4.74 -10.06
N VAL A 199 5.36 4.93 -9.69
CA VAL A 199 4.54 3.88 -9.06
C VAL A 199 3.40 3.44 -9.98
N ASP A 200 2.88 2.25 -9.75
CA ASP A 200 1.76 1.75 -10.55
C ASP A 200 0.49 2.54 -10.27
N ARG A 201 0.27 2.96 -9.02
CA ARG A 201 -0.88 3.77 -8.64
C ARG A 201 -0.52 4.83 -7.61
N LEU A 202 -0.83 6.09 -7.92
CA LEU A 202 -0.79 7.21 -6.99
C LEU A 202 -2.21 7.67 -6.67
N THR A 203 -2.56 7.72 -5.39
CA THR A 203 -3.81 8.33 -4.93
C THR A 203 -3.50 9.54 -4.07
N LEU A 204 -4.06 10.70 -4.43
CA LEU A 204 -3.98 11.93 -3.65
C LEU A 204 -5.38 12.28 -3.13
N GLU A 205 -5.53 12.38 -1.82
CA GLU A 205 -6.78 12.74 -1.17
C GLU A 205 -6.66 14.12 -0.52
N HIS A 206 -7.60 15.02 -0.79
CA HIS A 206 -7.59 16.42 -0.34
C HIS A 206 -6.26 17.16 -0.64
N PRO A 207 -5.71 17.09 -1.87
CA PRO A 207 -4.46 17.79 -2.16
C PRO A 207 -4.66 19.31 -2.12
N LYS A 208 -3.74 20.03 -1.46
CA LYS A 208 -3.83 21.49 -1.30
C LYS A 208 -3.03 22.21 -2.38
N ASN A 209 -3.57 23.33 -2.87
CA ASN A 209 -2.95 24.14 -3.94
C ASN A 209 -2.55 23.30 -5.17
N PHE A 210 -3.32 22.26 -5.46
CA PHE A 210 -3.05 21.33 -6.55
C PHE A 210 -3.63 21.88 -7.85
N GLY A 211 -2.82 21.94 -8.90
CA GLY A 211 -3.17 22.51 -10.20
C GLY A 211 -2.48 21.76 -11.33
N VAL A 212 -2.69 22.19 -12.57
CA VAL A 212 -2.17 21.51 -13.78
C VAL A 212 -0.68 21.19 -13.70
N ASN A 213 0.15 22.15 -13.28
CA ASN A 213 1.60 21.94 -13.17
C ASN A 213 1.96 20.77 -12.24
N HIS A 214 1.22 20.62 -11.14
CA HIS A 214 1.42 19.52 -10.19
C HIS A 214 0.92 18.21 -10.78
N LEU A 215 -0.23 18.22 -11.47
CA LEU A 215 -0.79 17.06 -12.14
C LEU A 215 0.17 16.53 -13.23
N LEU A 216 0.82 17.41 -13.99
CA LEU A 216 1.80 17.03 -15.02
C LEU A 216 2.99 16.26 -14.43
N THR A 217 3.41 16.56 -13.20
CA THR A 217 4.49 15.79 -12.55
C THR A 217 4.12 14.34 -12.23
N THR A 218 2.83 13.99 -12.27
CA THR A 218 2.33 12.63 -11.98
C THR A 218 2.29 11.72 -13.21
N LEU A 219 2.59 12.23 -14.42
CA LEU A 219 2.54 11.48 -15.67
C LEU A 219 3.46 10.24 -15.70
N ARG A 220 4.47 10.21 -14.84
CA ARG A 220 5.36 9.03 -14.69
C ARG A 220 4.73 7.87 -13.93
N CYS A 221 3.60 8.08 -13.27
CA CYS A 221 2.82 7.01 -12.66
C CYS A 221 1.92 6.33 -13.72
N LYS A 222 1.62 5.03 -13.57
CA LYS A 222 0.71 4.35 -14.52
C LYS A 222 -0.75 4.75 -14.31
N SER A 223 -1.15 5.00 -13.07
CA SER A 223 -2.49 5.39 -12.67
C SER A 223 -2.44 6.50 -11.63
N VAL A 224 -3.31 7.51 -11.76
CA VAL A 224 -3.47 8.58 -10.76
C VAL A 224 -4.94 8.74 -10.39
N ILE A 225 -5.22 8.88 -9.09
CA ILE A 225 -6.56 9.13 -8.55
C ILE A 225 -6.50 10.36 -7.65
N LEU A 226 -7.35 11.34 -7.94
CA LEU A 226 -7.55 12.53 -7.13
C LEU A 226 -8.91 12.47 -6.45
N LEU A 227 -8.89 12.46 -5.12
CA LEU A 227 -10.08 12.45 -4.28
C LEU A 227 -10.24 13.83 -3.63
N ASP A 228 -11.45 14.37 -3.69
CA ASP A 228 -11.81 15.70 -3.19
C ASP A 228 -10.81 16.80 -3.61
N ALA A 229 -10.53 16.84 -4.90
CA ALA A 229 -9.75 17.90 -5.54
C ALA A 229 -10.65 18.69 -6.50
N TYR A 230 -10.26 19.93 -6.76
CA TYR A 230 -10.88 20.74 -7.81
C TYR A 230 -9.80 21.22 -8.78
N LEU A 231 -9.97 20.84 -10.04
CA LEU A 231 -9.21 21.38 -11.16
C LEU A 231 -10.16 22.13 -12.08
N PRO A 232 -9.89 23.38 -12.47
CA PRO A 232 -10.66 24.08 -13.49
C PRO A 232 -10.71 23.28 -14.81
N PRO A 233 -11.80 23.39 -15.60
CA PRO A 233 -11.89 22.73 -16.90
C PRO A 233 -10.71 23.05 -17.84
N ASP A 234 -10.22 24.29 -17.83
CA ASP A 234 -9.09 24.72 -18.66
C ASP A 234 -7.79 24.02 -18.25
N GLU A 235 -7.58 23.78 -16.96
CA GLU A 235 -6.42 23.04 -16.45
C GLU A 235 -6.47 21.55 -16.82
N LEU A 236 -7.67 20.95 -16.79
CA LEU A 236 -7.86 19.59 -17.28
C LEU A 236 -7.65 19.50 -18.80
N ASN A 237 -8.09 20.50 -19.56
CA ASN A 237 -7.85 20.59 -21.00
C ASN A 237 -6.34 20.64 -21.31
N GLU A 238 -5.60 21.52 -20.61
CA GLU A 238 -4.16 21.63 -20.73
C GLU A 238 -3.46 20.30 -20.41
N PHE A 239 -3.83 19.66 -19.29
CA PHE A 239 -3.32 18.33 -18.93
C PHE A 239 -3.54 17.30 -20.05
N LEU A 240 -4.75 17.23 -20.62
CA LEU A 240 -5.07 16.29 -21.68
C LEU A 240 -4.26 16.55 -22.96
N HIS A 241 -4.01 17.81 -23.31
CA HIS A 241 -3.16 18.16 -24.47
C HIS A 241 -1.72 17.71 -24.26
N VAL A 242 -1.16 17.92 -23.06
CA VAL A 242 0.19 17.44 -22.75
C VAL A 242 0.23 15.90 -22.76
N TRP A 243 -0.72 15.24 -22.09
CA TRP A 243 -0.76 13.78 -22.05
C TRP A 243 -1.01 13.12 -23.42
N LYS A 244 -1.84 13.73 -24.28
CA LYS A 244 -2.10 13.27 -25.66
C LYS A 244 -0.81 13.23 -26.48
N ASN A 245 0.05 14.22 -26.29
CA ASN A 245 1.29 14.40 -27.04
C ASN A 245 2.53 13.77 -26.37
N GLY A 246 2.40 13.33 -25.12
CA GLY A 246 3.47 12.69 -24.35
C GLY A 246 3.57 11.18 -24.56
N ASN A 247 4.78 10.64 -24.36
CA ASN A 247 5.11 9.20 -24.42
C ASN A 247 5.10 8.53 -23.03
N ASP A 248 4.41 9.11 -22.06
CA ASP A 248 4.39 8.63 -20.68
C ASP A 248 3.64 7.30 -20.53
N THR A 249 4.03 6.52 -19.53
CA THR A 249 3.38 5.23 -19.15
C THR A 249 1.99 5.39 -18.54
N PHE A 250 1.52 6.63 -18.41
CA PHE A 250 0.23 7.00 -17.84
C PHE A 250 -0.93 6.43 -18.66
N GLY A 251 -1.72 5.55 -18.03
CA GLY A 251 -2.84 4.88 -18.68
C GLY A 251 -4.20 5.13 -18.03
N TYR A 252 -4.25 5.71 -16.83
CA TYR A 252 -5.49 5.95 -16.09
C TYR A 252 -5.44 7.18 -15.20
N PHE A 253 -6.47 8.02 -15.30
CA PHE A 253 -6.74 9.14 -14.41
C PHE A 253 -8.18 9.05 -13.89
N GLU A 254 -8.37 9.36 -12.63
CA GLU A 254 -9.69 9.54 -12.04
C GLU A 254 -9.70 10.77 -11.13
N LEU A 255 -10.77 11.54 -11.25
CA LEU A 255 -11.08 12.67 -10.38
C LEU A 255 -12.51 12.51 -9.87
N ASP A 256 -12.70 12.57 -8.54
CA ASP A 256 -13.98 12.38 -7.87
C ASP A 256 -14.90 13.61 -8.00
N ARG A 257 -15.17 14.03 -9.24
CA ARG A 257 -16.02 15.17 -9.61
C ARG A 257 -16.53 15.03 -11.05
N ASP A 258 -17.76 15.46 -11.31
CA ASP A 258 -18.34 15.55 -12.66
C ASP A 258 -17.93 16.86 -13.35
N TYR A 259 -17.78 16.81 -14.67
CA TYR A 259 -17.40 17.95 -15.51
C TYR A 259 -18.32 18.05 -16.74
N ASP A 260 -18.46 19.27 -17.25
CA ASP A 260 -18.93 19.44 -18.62
C ASP A 260 -17.78 19.08 -19.56
N LEU A 261 -17.81 17.85 -20.10
CA LEU A 261 -16.77 17.35 -20.99
C LEU A 261 -16.58 18.21 -22.24
N ARG A 262 -17.58 18.96 -22.71
CA ARG A 262 -17.38 19.84 -23.87
C ARG A 262 -16.37 20.92 -23.58
N SER A 263 -16.41 21.50 -22.37
CA SER A 263 -15.45 22.51 -21.93
C SER A 263 -14.05 21.93 -21.77
N VAL A 264 -13.93 20.70 -21.26
CA VAL A 264 -12.65 20.04 -21.01
C VAL A 264 -12.01 19.48 -22.30
N ILE A 265 -12.79 19.10 -23.31
CA ILE A 265 -12.30 18.40 -24.52
C ILE A 265 -11.96 19.35 -25.67
N GLY A 266 -12.18 20.66 -25.50
CA GLY A 266 -11.91 21.68 -26.51
C GLY A 266 -10.55 21.51 -27.18
N GLY A 267 -10.53 21.45 -28.52
CA GLY A 267 -9.30 21.38 -29.31
C GLY A 267 -8.60 20.01 -29.37
N LEU A 268 -9.06 18.96 -28.69
CA LEU A 268 -8.40 17.64 -28.68
C LEU A 268 -8.67 16.75 -29.91
N GLU A 269 -9.40 17.23 -30.93
CA GLU A 269 -9.87 16.42 -32.07
C GLU A 269 -10.55 15.12 -31.61
N ALA A 270 -11.50 15.25 -30.68
CA ALA A 270 -12.19 14.10 -30.10
C ALA A 270 -13.57 13.88 -30.75
N THR A 271 -14.01 12.62 -30.76
CA THR A 271 -15.33 12.20 -31.24
C THR A 271 -16.20 11.77 -30.06
N SER A 272 -17.48 12.17 -30.05
CA SER A 272 -18.39 11.71 -28.99
C SER A 272 -18.76 10.25 -29.20
N VAL A 273 -18.88 9.49 -28.11
CA VAL A 273 -19.18 8.06 -28.12
C VAL A 273 -20.36 7.76 -27.21
N GLU A 274 -21.35 7.04 -27.72
CA GLU A 274 -22.57 6.70 -26.97
C GLU A 274 -22.49 5.34 -26.27
N SER A 275 -21.58 4.47 -26.69
CA SER A 275 -21.38 3.17 -26.06
C SER A 275 -19.94 2.68 -26.16
N VAL A 276 -19.41 2.15 -25.07
CA VAL A 276 -18.05 1.59 -24.98
C VAL A 276 -18.08 0.29 -24.19
N VAL A 277 -17.25 -0.68 -24.57
CA VAL A 277 -16.99 -1.86 -23.72
C VAL A 277 -15.96 -1.49 -22.67
N LEU A 278 -16.39 -1.35 -21.42
CA LEU A 278 -15.48 -1.15 -20.29
C LEU A 278 -15.08 -2.51 -19.70
N ASP A 279 -13.79 -2.63 -19.39
CA ASP A 279 -13.17 -3.77 -18.70
C ASP A 279 -13.43 -5.13 -19.38
N GLY A 280 -13.54 -5.12 -20.71
CA GLY A 280 -13.66 -6.30 -21.56
C GLY A 280 -14.95 -7.10 -21.39
N ARG A 281 -15.91 -6.64 -20.57
CA ARG A 281 -17.08 -7.45 -20.20
C ARG A 281 -18.41 -6.69 -20.15
N ARG A 282 -18.41 -5.36 -20.00
CA ARG A 282 -19.64 -4.58 -19.87
C ARG A 282 -19.73 -3.48 -20.92
N VAL A 283 -20.79 -3.50 -21.72
CA VAL A 283 -21.14 -2.36 -22.58
C VAL A 283 -21.73 -1.27 -21.70
N GLN A 284 -20.98 -0.18 -21.52
CA GLN A 284 -21.45 1.03 -20.87
C GLN A 284 -22.07 1.94 -21.92
N LYS A 285 -23.32 2.34 -21.70
CA LYS A 285 -23.97 3.40 -22.47
C LYS A 285 -23.74 4.74 -21.80
N PHE A 286 -23.48 5.76 -22.59
CA PHE A 286 -23.30 7.13 -22.15
C PHE A 286 -24.42 7.99 -22.71
N LEU A 287 -24.83 8.98 -21.92
CA LEU A 287 -25.64 10.08 -22.46
C LEU A 287 -24.81 10.86 -23.49
N PRO A 288 -25.46 11.57 -24.43
CA PRO A 288 -24.76 12.44 -25.37
C PRO A 288 -23.78 13.36 -24.64
N TYR A 289 -22.57 13.51 -25.18
CA TYR A 289 -21.53 14.38 -24.63
C TYR A 289 -20.99 13.99 -23.25
N LYS A 290 -21.29 12.77 -22.75
CA LYS A 290 -20.72 12.23 -21.51
C LYS A 290 -19.56 11.25 -21.74
N CYS A 291 -19.18 11.01 -22.99
CA CYS A 291 -17.98 10.26 -23.36
C CYS A 291 -17.42 10.74 -24.70
N TYR A 292 -16.10 10.85 -24.75
CA TYR A 292 -15.31 11.24 -25.91
C TYR A 292 -14.14 10.28 -26.11
N ARG A 293 -13.79 10.06 -27.37
CA ARG A 293 -12.62 9.29 -27.80
C ARG A 293 -11.68 10.16 -28.62
N PHE A 294 -10.38 10.04 -28.38
CA PHE A 294 -9.34 10.63 -29.21
C PHE A 294 -8.14 9.68 -29.35
N ASN A 295 -7.23 10.01 -30.27
CA ASN A 295 -5.97 9.29 -30.44
C ASN A 295 -4.81 10.10 -29.82
N LYS A 296 -3.94 9.42 -29.09
CA LYS A 296 -2.62 9.94 -28.71
C LYS A 296 -1.70 10.07 -29.94
N ALA A 297 -0.61 10.80 -29.78
CA ALA A 297 0.39 11.00 -30.83
C ALA A 297 1.04 9.68 -31.32
N ASP A 298 1.13 8.68 -30.44
CA ASP A 298 1.61 7.32 -30.75
C ASP A 298 0.57 6.42 -31.44
N GLY A 299 -0.65 6.93 -31.69
CA GLY A 299 -1.77 6.20 -32.27
C GLY A 299 -2.61 5.41 -31.26
N THR A 300 -2.25 5.42 -29.98
CA THR A 300 -3.02 4.77 -28.91
C THR A 300 -4.38 5.46 -28.73
N ARG A 301 -5.46 4.69 -28.62
CA ARG A 301 -6.81 5.23 -28.38
C ARG A 301 -7.01 5.53 -26.91
N ALA A 302 -7.64 6.65 -26.62
CA ALA A 302 -7.98 7.08 -25.27
C ALA A 302 -9.44 7.52 -25.19
N LEU A 303 -10.02 7.32 -24.01
CA LEU A 303 -11.36 7.77 -23.65
C LEU A 303 -11.30 8.78 -22.51
N VAL A 304 -12.19 9.76 -22.60
CA VAL A 304 -12.53 10.66 -21.50
C VAL A 304 -14.03 10.60 -21.29
N TYR A 305 -14.47 10.34 -20.07
CA TYR A 305 -15.88 10.25 -19.78
C TYR A 305 -16.20 10.63 -18.34
N CYS A 306 -17.47 10.92 -18.10
CA CYS A 306 -17.99 11.11 -16.76
C CYS A 306 -18.96 9.98 -16.40
N LEU A 307 -18.73 9.31 -15.27
CA LEU A 307 -19.56 8.20 -14.79
C LEU A 307 -19.65 8.23 -13.28
N HIS A 308 -20.87 8.12 -12.72
CA HIS A 308 -21.12 8.13 -11.28
C HIS A 308 -20.44 9.31 -10.54
N PHE A 309 -20.58 10.53 -11.08
CA PHE A 309 -19.98 11.75 -10.53
C PHE A 309 -18.44 11.81 -10.58
N LYS A 310 -17.81 10.98 -11.42
CA LYS A 310 -16.36 10.95 -11.59
C LYS A 310 -15.97 11.30 -13.00
N PHE A 311 -14.89 12.07 -13.16
CA PHE A 311 -14.21 12.31 -14.41
C PHE A 311 -13.08 11.30 -14.56
N ILE A 312 -13.07 10.58 -15.69
CA ILE A 312 -12.14 9.48 -15.93
C ILE A 312 -11.49 9.66 -17.28
N VAL A 313 -10.18 9.44 -17.31
CA VAL A 313 -9.37 9.34 -18.53
C VAL A 313 -8.71 7.97 -18.54
N ARG A 314 -8.80 7.23 -19.64
CA ARG A 314 -8.14 5.91 -19.74
C ARG A 314 -7.73 5.58 -21.17
N ILE A 315 -6.66 4.81 -21.30
CA ILE A 315 -6.30 4.15 -22.56
C ILE A 315 -7.29 3.01 -22.85
N GLU A 316 -7.74 2.90 -24.10
CA GLU A 316 -8.49 1.73 -24.61
C GLU A 316 -7.49 0.61 -24.93
N LYS A 317 -7.68 -0.55 -24.28
CA LYS A 317 -6.93 -1.79 -24.54
C LYS A 317 -7.77 -2.74 -25.39
#